data_AF-A0A367PT29-F1
#
_entry.id   AF-A0A367PT29-F1
#
_cell.length_a   1.000
_cell.length_b   1.000
_cell.length_c   1.000
_cell.angle_alpha   90.00
_cell.angle_beta   90.00
_cell.angle_gamma   90.00
#
_symmetry.space_group_name_H-M   'P 1'
#
loop_
_entity.id
_entity.type
_entity.pdbx_description
1 polymer ?
#
loop_
_entity_poly.entity_id
_entity_poly.type
_entity_poly.pdbx_seq_one_letter_code
_entity_poly.pdbx_strand_id
1 'polypeptide(L)'
;MQTLPLELELAASQIAAQHYPHRRFKLIYEIKNNFIDIEFQGYYIEEFVGSRNRSRPSNPIHDFYRDKTADFKVAYGYGQLSISGWWRTAILTFDYNTKSWSNEDGEEITCPYPDGEKFEQIAAALYPLLQQHY
;
A
#
# COMPACT_ATOMS: atom_id res chain seq x y z
N MET A 1 -7.79 -2.26 22.37
CA MET A 1 -7.25 -1.84 21.06
C MET A 1 -6.49 -3.01 20.50
N GLN A 2 -6.94 -3.58 19.38
CA GLN A 2 -6.11 -4.50 18.59
C GLN A 2 -5.03 -3.67 17.89
N THR A 3 -3.84 -4.24 17.75
CA THR A 3 -2.68 -3.62 17.11
C THR A 3 -2.21 -4.49 15.96
N LEU A 4 -1.58 -3.88 14.96
CA LEU A 4 -0.87 -4.62 13.92
C LEU A 4 0.42 -5.19 14.53
N PRO A 5 0.66 -6.52 14.53
CA PRO A 5 1.92 -7.08 14.99
C PRO A 5 3.10 -6.48 14.21
N LEU A 6 4.19 -6.15 14.90
CA LEU A 6 5.37 -5.51 14.28
C LEU A 6 5.98 -6.35 13.14
N GLU A 7 5.94 -7.67 13.28
CA GLU A 7 6.41 -8.62 12.25
C GLU A 7 5.55 -8.53 10.99
N LEU A 8 4.23 -8.40 11.15
CA LEU A 8 3.29 -8.21 10.04
C LEU A 8 3.47 -6.83 9.39
N GLU A 9 3.63 -5.78 10.19
CA GLU A 9 3.89 -4.42 9.69
C GLU A 9 5.18 -4.37 8.84
N LEU A 10 6.25 -5.00 9.34
CA LEU A 10 7.52 -5.09 8.63
C LEU A 10 7.40 -5.88 7.33
N ALA A 11 6.77 -7.06 7.38
CA ALA A 11 6.59 -7.92 6.20
C ALA A 11 5.75 -7.21 5.14
N ALA A 12 4.66 -6.55 5.53
CA ALA A 12 3.81 -5.80 4.62
C ALA A 12 4.54 -4.62 3.97
N SER A 13 5.33 -3.86 4.75
CA SER A 13 6.17 -2.78 4.21
C SER A 13 7.21 -3.28 3.21
N GLN A 14 7.82 -4.45 3.47
CA GLN A 14 8.79 -5.07 2.56
C GLN A 14 8.15 -5.55 1.26
N ILE A 15 6.96 -6.16 1.33
CA ILE A 15 6.18 -6.54 0.14
C ILE A 15 5.93 -5.31 -0.73
N ALA A 16 5.42 -4.22 -0.15
CA ALA A 16 5.20 -2.99 -0.90
C ALA A 16 6.50 -2.45 -1.53
N ALA A 17 7.60 -2.44 -0.79
CA ALA A 17 8.89 -1.94 -1.27
C ALA A 17 9.48 -2.73 -2.45
N GLN A 18 9.17 -4.03 -2.58
CA GLN A 18 9.60 -4.85 -3.73
C GLN A 18 8.99 -4.37 -5.06
N HIS A 19 7.78 -3.79 -4.99
CA HIS A 19 7.00 -3.34 -6.14
C HIS A 19 7.14 -1.84 -6.44
N TYR A 20 7.72 -1.08 -5.51
CA TYR A 20 8.01 0.34 -5.65
C TYR A 20 9.50 0.61 -5.44
N PRO A 21 10.34 0.47 -6.49
CA PRO A 21 11.77 0.69 -6.40
C PRO A 21 12.08 2.06 -5.81
N HIS A 22 13.06 2.13 -4.92
CA HIS A 22 13.46 3.35 -4.23
C HIS A 22 12.41 3.96 -3.29
N ARG A 23 11.41 3.19 -2.85
CA ARG A 23 10.44 3.62 -1.84
C ARG A 23 10.52 2.77 -0.58
N ARG A 24 10.18 3.38 0.54
CA ARG A 24 9.88 2.73 1.82
C ARG A 24 8.44 3.08 2.20
N PHE A 25 7.81 2.22 3.00
CA PHE A 25 6.42 2.41 3.38
C PHE A 25 6.25 2.52 4.89
N LYS A 26 5.51 3.54 5.29
CA LYS A 26 4.93 3.65 6.64
C LYS A 26 3.48 3.19 6.55
N LEU A 27 3.06 2.32 7.47
CA LEU A 27 1.69 1.85 7.53
C LEU A 27 0.92 2.67 8.56
N ILE A 28 -0.24 3.20 8.16
CA ILE A 28 -1.23 3.78 9.07
C ILE A 28 -2.43 2.86 9.04
N TYR A 29 -2.88 2.36 10.18
CA TYR A 29 -3.92 1.33 10.20
C TYR A 29 -5.02 1.61 11.21
N GLU A 30 -6.19 1.05 10.92
CA GLU A 30 -7.36 1.04 11.79
C GLU A 30 -7.93 -0.38 11.84
N ILE A 31 -8.16 -0.90 13.06
CA ILE A 31 -8.73 -2.24 13.27
C ILE A 31 -10.04 -2.11 14.02
N LYS A 32 -11.13 -2.56 13.41
CA LYS A 32 -12.49 -2.54 13.97
C LYS A 32 -13.27 -3.78 13.54
N ASN A 33 -13.93 -4.45 14.48
CA ASN A 33 -14.86 -5.56 14.18
C ASN A 33 -14.28 -6.66 13.26
N ASN A 34 -13.03 -7.10 13.49
CA ASN A 34 -12.31 -8.06 12.63
C ASN A 34 -12.09 -7.59 11.18
N PHE A 35 -12.10 -6.28 11.00
CA PHE A 35 -11.74 -5.62 9.76
C PHE A 35 -10.52 -4.74 10.02
N ILE A 36 -9.56 -4.76 9.09
CA ILE A 36 -8.37 -3.92 9.11
C ILE A 36 -8.28 -3.11 7.83
N ASP A 37 -8.18 -1.79 7.98
CA ASP A 37 -7.78 -0.86 6.93
C ASP A 37 -6.33 -0.45 7.15
N ILE A 38 -5.51 -0.51 6.10
CA ILE A 38 -4.11 -0.11 6.12
C ILE A 38 -3.86 0.87 4.98
N GLU A 39 -3.42 2.09 5.30
CA GLU A 39 -2.86 3.03 4.34
C GLU A 39 -1.34 2.84 4.28
N PHE A 40 -0.85 2.50 3.09
CA PHE A 40 0.57 2.40 2.77
C PHE A 40 1.06 3.76 2.28
N GLN A 41 1.78 4.48 3.14
CA GLN A 41 2.33 5.78 2.81
C GLN A 41 3.75 5.63 2.24
N GLY A 42 3.91 5.96 0.96
CA GLY A 42 5.19 5.90 0.27
C GLY A 42 6.13 7.06 0.58
N TYR A 43 7.40 6.77 0.84
CA TYR A 43 8.48 7.76 1.00
C TYR A 43 9.69 7.36 0.17
N TYR A 44 10.33 8.32 -0.50
CA TYR A 44 11.57 8.08 -1.23
C TYR A 44 12.68 7.60 -0.28
N ILE A 45 13.48 6.62 -0.71
CA ILE A 45 14.64 6.16 0.07
C ILE A 45 15.90 7.01 -0.13
N GLU A 46 15.82 8.08 -0.93
CA GLU A 46 16.86 9.03 -1.33
C GLU A 46 18.32 8.72 -0.94
N GLU A 47 19.18 8.58 -1.95
CA GLU A 47 20.46 9.30 -2.02
C GLU A 47 20.33 10.40 -3.10
N PHE A 48 19.79 11.57 -2.77
CA PHE A 48 19.67 12.64 -3.77
C PHE A 48 21.05 13.32 -3.90
N VAL A 49 21.90 12.81 -4.78
CA VAL A 49 23.24 13.38 -5.04
C VAL A 49 23.08 14.62 -5.91
N GLY A 50 22.97 15.81 -5.30
CA GLY A 50 22.89 17.04 -6.09
C GLY A 50 22.64 18.35 -5.34
N SER A 51 22.00 18.34 -4.16
CA SER A 51 21.77 19.60 -3.44
C SER A 51 22.95 19.93 -2.53
N ARG A 52 23.82 20.85 -2.97
CA ARG A 52 24.90 21.47 -2.17
C ARG A 52 24.41 22.26 -0.94
N ASN A 53 23.15 22.13 -0.53
CA ASN A 53 22.59 22.84 0.62
C ASN A 53 22.12 21.87 1.71
N ARG A 54 22.74 22.04 2.88
CA ARG A 54 22.43 21.42 4.16
C ARG A 54 21.04 21.86 4.63
N SER A 55 20.09 20.92 4.73
CA SER A 55 18.95 20.92 5.68
C SER A 55 17.98 19.77 5.37
N ARG A 56 18.48 18.55 5.16
CA ARG A 56 17.59 17.39 4.99
C ARG A 56 17.14 16.87 6.34
N PRO A 57 15.84 16.56 6.53
CA PRO A 57 15.37 15.90 7.74
C PRO A 57 16.07 14.56 7.91
N SER A 58 16.55 14.26 9.12
CA SER A 58 17.10 12.95 9.46
C SER A 58 16.03 11.87 9.54
N ASN A 59 14.79 12.27 9.81
CA ASN A 59 13.65 11.38 9.87
C ASN A 59 13.28 10.89 8.45
N PRO A 60 13.42 9.59 8.15
CA PRO A 60 13.16 9.05 6.81
C PRO A 60 11.67 9.03 6.41
N ILE A 61 10.76 9.25 7.36
CA ILE A 61 9.31 9.39 7.12
C ILE A 61 8.84 10.85 7.26
N HIS A 62 9.75 11.80 7.09
CA HIS A 62 9.39 13.22 7.01
C HIS A 62 8.64 13.49 5.70
N ASP A 63 7.68 14.42 5.72
CA ASP A 63 6.91 14.86 4.55
C ASP A 63 7.77 15.36 3.38
N PHE A 64 9.04 15.67 3.63
CA PHE A 64 10.01 16.07 2.61
C PHE A 64 10.26 14.93 1.61
N TYR A 65 10.22 13.68 2.10
CA TYR A 65 10.45 12.47 1.29
C TYR A 65 9.14 11.85 0.78
N ARG A 66 7.98 12.47 1.00
CA ARG A 66 6.67 11.86 0.73
C ARG A 66 6.43 11.68 -0.77
N ASP A 67 6.13 10.45 -1.20
CA ASP A 67 5.69 10.12 -2.56
C ASP A 67 4.21 9.75 -2.55
N LYS A 68 3.33 10.74 -2.71
CA LYS A 68 1.87 10.49 -2.68
C LYS A 68 1.39 9.64 -3.86
N THR A 69 2.14 9.56 -4.95
CA THR A 69 1.78 8.71 -6.10
C THR A 69 2.02 7.23 -5.84
N ALA A 70 2.79 6.91 -4.80
CA ALA A 70 3.01 5.54 -4.37
C ALA A 70 2.01 5.10 -3.28
N ASP A 71 1.04 5.95 -2.91
CA ASP A 71 0.06 5.61 -1.89
C ASP A 71 -0.99 4.65 -2.38
N PHE A 72 -1.31 3.70 -1.51
CA PHE A 72 -2.43 2.80 -1.69
C PHE A 72 -2.99 2.37 -0.34
N LYS A 73 -4.19 1.80 -0.37
CA LYS A 73 -4.89 1.25 0.78
C LYS A 73 -5.11 -0.23 0.59
N VAL A 74 -5.08 -0.97 1.69
CA VAL A 74 -5.47 -2.38 1.76
C VAL A 74 -6.53 -2.52 2.82
N ALA A 75 -7.66 -3.09 2.44
CA ALA A 75 -8.75 -3.45 3.32
C ALA A 75 -8.82 -4.97 3.43
N TYR A 76 -8.92 -5.49 4.64
CA TYR A 76 -9.11 -6.91 4.88
C TYR A 76 -10.14 -7.18 5.98
N GLY A 77 -11.07 -8.09 5.70
CA GLY A 77 -11.98 -8.61 6.72
C GLY A 77 -12.96 -9.60 6.11
N TYR A 78 -13.54 -10.45 6.95
CA TYR A 78 -14.44 -11.52 6.50
C TYR A 78 -13.84 -12.44 5.42
N GLY A 79 -12.50 -12.62 5.44
CA GLY A 79 -11.79 -13.41 4.44
C GLY A 79 -11.66 -12.73 3.08
N GLN A 80 -11.97 -11.45 2.96
CA GLN A 80 -11.88 -10.68 1.72
C GLN A 80 -10.76 -9.64 1.80
N LEU A 81 -9.98 -9.51 0.72
CA LEU A 81 -8.96 -8.48 0.58
C LEU A 81 -9.25 -7.60 -0.62
N SER A 82 -9.20 -6.29 -0.42
CA SER A 82 -9.14 -5.32 -1.52
C SER A 82 -7.93 -4.41 -1.38
N ILE A 83 -7.38 -4.01 -2.51
CA ILE A 83 -6.31 -3.02 -2.60
C ILE A 83 -6.76 -1.89 -3.52
N SER A 84 -6.62 -0.65 -3.06
CA SER A 84 -7.07 0.53 -3.80
C SER A 84 -5.97 1.57 -3.88
N GLY A 85 -5.78 2.18 -5.04
CA GLY A 85 -4.79 3.24 -5.21
C GLY A 85 -5.08 4.12 -6.40
N TRP A 86 -4.34 5.22 -6.47
CA TRP A 86 -4.47 6.16 -7.58
C TRP A 86 -3.84 5.60 -8.85
N TRP A 87 -4.62 5.60 -9.93
CA TRP A 87 -4.12 5.39 -11.28
C TRP A 87 -4.52 6.57 -12.17
N ARG A 88 -3.51 7.30 -12.67
CA ARG A 88 -3.69 8.56 -13.41
C ARG A 88 -4.55 9.57 -12.64
N THR A 89 -5.85 9.61 -12.91
CA THR A 89 -6.81 10.57 -12.34
C THR A 89 -7.98 9.89 -11.65
N ALA A 90 -7.93 8.57 -11.45
CA ALA A 90 -9.01 7.79 -10.83
C ALA A 90 -8.46 6.88 -9.72
N ILE A 91 -9.29 6.57 -8.74
CA ILE A 91 -9.00 5.49 -7.79
C ILE A 91 -9.46 4.19 -8.41
N LEU A 92 -8.57 3.20 -8.43
CA LEU A 92 -8.89 1.85 -8.85
C LEU A 92 -8.77 0.90 -7.67
N THR A 93 -9.69 -0.05 -7.61
CA THR A 93 -9.74 -1.07 -6.58
C THR A 93 -9.66 -2.45 -7.21
N PHE A 94 -8.77 -3.28 -6.69
CA PHE A 94 -8.69 -4.70 -7.01
C PHE A 94 -9.21 -5.50 -5.83
N ASP A 95 -10.18 -6.37 -6.09
CA ASP A 95 -10.65 -7.38 -5.14
C ASP A 95 -9.91 -8.69 -5.40
N TYR A 96 -9.14 -9.13 -4.41
CA TYR A 96 -8.30 -10.32 -4.51
C TYR A 96 -9.12 -11.61 -4.58
N ASN A 97 -10.31 -11.64 -3.99
CA ASN A 97 -11.11 -12.84 -3.86
C ASN A 97 -11.92 -13.11 -5.14
N THR A 98 -12.49 -12.06 -5.74
CA THR A 98 -13.22 -12.16 -7.02
C THR A 98 -12.30 -12.01 -8.24
N LYS A 99 -11.07 -11.52 -8.04
CA LYS A 99 -10.13 -11.19 -9.13
C LYS A 99 -10.68 -10.12 -10.09
N SER A 100 -11.46 -9.18 -9.56
CA SER A 100 -12.09 -8.13 -10.35
C SER A 100 -11.50 -6.76 -10.05
N TRP A 101 -11.58 -5.87 -11.04
CA TRP A 101 -11.16 -4.48 -10.93
C TRP A 101 -12.37 -3.56 -11.00
N SER A 102 -12.39 -2.51 -10.19
CA SER A 102 -13.41 -1.47 -10.25
C SER A 102 -12.83 -0.06 -10.14
N ASN A 103 -13.57 0.91 -10.66
CA ASN A 103 -13.27 2.34 -10.49
C ASN A 103 -13.90 2.90 -9.20
N GLU A 104 -13.82 4.22 -9.00
CA GLU A 104 -14.36 4.91 -7.82
C GLU A 104 -15.89 4.88 -7.72
N ASP A 105 -16.59 4.67 -8.83
CA ASP A 105 -18.05 4.49 -8.88
C ASP A 105 -18.48 3.04 -8.59
N GLY A 106 -17.50 2.13 -8.43
CA GLY A 106 -17.74 0.69 -8.25
C GLY A 106 -18.06 -0.05 -9.55
N GLU A 107 -17.91 0.59 -10.70
CA GLU A 107 -18.09 -0.06 -12.00
C GLU A 107 -16.90 -0.97 -12.30
N GLU A 108 -17.19 -2.19 -12.77
CA GLU A 108 -16.16 -3.15 -13.15
C GLU A 108 -15.39 -2.66 -14.40
N ILE A 109 -14.07 -2.79 -14.36
CA ILE A 109 -13.18 -2.40 -15.45
C ILE A 109 -12.20 -3.52 -15.80
N THR A 110 -11.59 -3.43 -16.98
CA THR A 110 -10.46 -4.29 -17.35
C THR A 110 -9.24 -3.97 -16.50
N CYS A 111 -8.41 -4.98 -16.20
CA CYS A 111 -7.15 -4.83 -15.46
C CYS A 111 -6.33 -3.61 -15.94
N PRO A 112 -6.06 -2.63 -15.06
CA PRO A 112 -5.41 -1.38 -15.43
C PRO A 112 -3.90 -1.59 -15.58
N TYR A 113 -3.41 -1.69 -16.80
CA TYR A 113 -1.96 -1.76 -17.04
C TYR A 113 -1.27 -0.38 -16.81
N PRO A 114 -0.11 -0.31 -16.12
CA PRO A 114 0.71 -1.39 -15.57
C PRO A 114 0.58 -1.61 -14.05
N ASP A 115 -0.10 -0.72 -13.32
CA ASP A 115 -0.22 -0.84 -11.85
C ASP A 115 -1.14 -1.96 -11.40
N GLY A 116 -1.95 -2.51 -12.32
CA GLY A 116 -2.82 -3.64 -12.06
C GLY A 116 -2.05 -4.88 -11.65
N GLU A 117 -1.10 -5.31 -12.47
CA GLU A 117 -0.24 -6.47 -12.16
C GLU A 117 0.48 -6.29 -10.81
N LYS A 118 0.93 -5.06 -10.53
CA LYS A 118 1.59 -4.72 -9.28
C LYS A 118 0.67 -4.93 -8.06
N PHE A 119 -0.55 -4.42 -8.12
CA PHE A 119 -1.54 -4.58 -7.04
C PHE A 119 -1.99 -6.03 -6.87
N GLU A 120 -2.14 -6.76 -7.97
CA GLU A 120 -2.45 -8.20 -7.92
C GLU A 120 -1.36 -8.99 -7.18
N GLN A 121 -0.09 -8.68 -7.45
CA GLN A 121 1.06 -9.31 -6.79
C GLN A 121 1.17 -8.93 -5.30
N ILE A 122 0.98 -7.63 -4.96
CA ILE A 122 0.95 -7.16 -3.57
C ILE A 122 -0.18 -7.85 -2.80
N ALA A 123 -1.39 -7.87 -3.37
CA ALA A 123 -2.55 -8.52 -2.77
C ALA A 123 -2.31 -10.01 -2.53
N ALA A 124 -1.72 -10.72 -3.49
CA ALA A 124 -1.38 -12.13 -3.36
C ALA A 124 -0.40 -12.41 -2.22
N ALA A 125 0.59 -11.54 -2.02
CA ALA A 125 1.56 -11.67 -0.95
C ALA A 125 0.99 -11.30 0.43
N LEU A 126 0.11 -10.29 0.49
CA LEU A 126 -0.49 -9.83 1.75
C LEU A 126 -1.62 -10.73 2.25
N TYR A 127 -2.42 -11.33 1.35
CA TYR A 127 -3.59 -12.13 1.72
C TYR A 127 -3.30 -13.23 2.76
N PRO A 128 -2.33 -14.15 2.57
CA PRO A 128 -2.08 -15.19 3.56
C PRO A 128 -1.59 -14.65 4.89
N LEU A 129 -0.86 -13.52 4.89
CA LEU A 129 -0.39 -12.88 6.12
C LEU A 129 -1.57 -12.30 6.90
N LEU A 130 -2.46 -11.56 6.24
CA LEU A 130 -3.62 -10.97 6.88
C LEU A 130 -4.60 -12.04 7.38
N GLN A 131 -4.82 -13.10 6.61
CA GLN A 131 -5.67 -14.24 6.99
C GLN A 131 -5.17 -14.99 8.23
N GLN A 132 -3.86 -15.03 8.46
CA GLN A 132 -3.31 -15.67 9.66
C GLN A 132 -3.58 -14.85 10.93
N HIS A 133 -3.78 -13.53 10.80
CA HIS A 133 -3.85 -12.60 11.92
C HIS A 133 -5.26 -12.05 12.20
N TYR A 134 -6.16 -12.05 11.22
CA TYR A 134 -7.48 -11.44 11.26
C TYR A 134 -8.55 -12.34 10.63
#